data_AF-Q2XRC0-F1
#
_entry.id   AF-Q2XRC0-F1
#
_cell.length_a   1.000
_cell.length_b   1.000
_cell.length_c   1.000
_cell.angle_alpha   90.00
_cell.angle_beta   90.00
_cell.angle_gamma   90.00
#
_symmetry.space_group_name_H-M   'P 1'
#
loop_
_entity.id
_entity.type
_entity.pdbx_description
1 polymer ?
#
loop_
_entity_poly.entity_id
_entity_poly.type
_entity_poly.pdbx_seq_one_letter_code
_entity_poly.pdbx_strand_id
1 'polypeptide(L)'
;KPSITPHARTTTSRVLSECDIETSIYDNDPDMKYVKENFDRQTSQRFEEYEERMIKNRQKCKEQCEKDIKQIILKDKIDKSLEEKIEKGCLRCGCGLGGVAAGVGIIGPAAVKGLENAALLAASQMGIDVGIKAAIDGLGNIAGLSDFSLIKWHGMVTPTTYYKPMNLISIVSKEYYKCTEPGNTIDTLFCQATKAWDAQRSTLGLETVSRQAAEVAGAAGRAAKAAEEAQIGEVTIASSNAYSAIGYSVLAILIILLIMVIIYLILRYRR
;
A
#
# COMPACT_ATOMS: atom_id res chain seq x y z
N LYS A 1 -47.12 70.56 1.19
CA LYS A 1 -45.91 69.74 0.92
C LYS A 1 -46.36 68.30 0.71
N PRO A 2 -46.57 67.83 -0.53
CA PRO A 2 -46.98 66.45 -0.78
C PRO A 2 -45.79 65.60 -1.23
N SER A 3 -45.81 64.37 -0.75
CA SER A 3 -44.74 63.37 -0.71
C SER A 3 -44.51 62.67 -2.05
N ILE A 4 -43.24 62.37 -2.33
CA ILE A 4 -42.80 61.49 -3.41
C ILE A 4 -43.17 60.04 -3.04
N THR A 5 -43.94 59.37 -3.90
CA THR A 5 -44.30 57.95 -3.77
C THR A 5 -43.10 57.08 -4.23
N PRO A 6 -42.54 56.20 -3.39
CA PRO A 6 -41.53 55.24 -3.84
C PRO A 6 -42.20 54.00 -4.42
N HIS A 7 -41.83 53.62 -5.64
CA HIS A 7 -42.17 52.33 -6.22
C HIS A 7 -41.44 51.21 -5.46
N ALA A 8 -42.20 50.38 -4.73
CA ALA A 8 -41.67 49.18 -4.09
C ALA A 8 -41.37 48.12 -5.17
N ARG A 9 -40.10 47.70 -5.26
CA ARG A 9 -39.64 46.63 -6.15
C ARG A 9 -39.99 45.29 -5.50
N THR A 10 -40.84 44.49 -6.15
CA THR A 10 -41.21 43.15 -5.68
C THR A 10 -40.02 42.20 -5.86
N THR A 11 -39.31 41.91 -4.79
CA THR A 11 -38.26 40.88 -4.77
C THR A 11 -38.94 39.52 -4.60
N THR A 12 -39.04 38.73 -5.66
CA THR A 12 -39.49 37.33 -5.57
C THR A 12 -38.42 36.51 -4.84
N SER A 13 -38.57 36.41 -3.53
CA SER A 13 -37.82 35.49 -2.68
C SER A 13 -38.29 34.07 -2.98
N ARG A 14 -37.41 33.23 -3.57
CA ARG A 14 -37.63 31.78 -3.72
C ARG A 14 -37.38 31.06 -2.39
N VAL A 15 -38.15 31.40 -1.37
CA VAL A 15 -38.18 30.62 -0.13
C VAL A 15 -39.35 29.66 -0.26
N LEU A 16 -39.05 28.36 -0.16
CA LEU A 16 -40.07 27.32 -0.02
C LEU A 16 -40.84 27.63 1.26
N SER A 17 -42.01 28.23 1.12
CA SER A 17 -42.98 28.38 2.20
C SER A 17 -43.51 26.98 2.48
N GLU A 18 -43.19 26.42 3.65
CA GLU A 18 -43.95 25.30 4.20
C GLU A 18 -45.40 25.79 4.35
N CYS A 19 -46.25 25.44 3.38
CA CYS A 19 -47.69 25.55 3.57
C CYS A 19 -48.11 24.34 4.39
N ASP A 20 -48.83 24.56 5.48
CA ASP A 20 -49.51 23.50 6.23
C ASP A 20 -50.55 22.82 5.30
N ILE A 21 -50.14 21.74 4.63
CA ILE A 21 -51.04 20.86 3.87
C ILE A 21 -51.49 19.75 4.81
N GLU A 22 -52.24 20.09 5.85
CA GLU A 22 -53.04 19.10 6.57
C GLU A 22 -54.47 19.20 6.08
N THR A 23 -54.70 18.70 4.87
CA THR A 23 -56.03 18.58 4.27
C THR A 23 -56.76 17.37 4.85
N SER A 24 -57.55 17.60 5.91
CA SER A 24 -58.40 16.59 6.59
C SER A 24 -59.55 16.01 5.76
N ILE A 25 -59.62 16.35 4.47
CA ILE A 25 -60.70 15.99 3.55
C ILE A 25 -60.64 14.50 3.16
N TYR A 26 -59.46 13.88 3.24
CA TYR A 26 -59.23 12.49 2.82
C TYR A 26 -59.06 11.49 3.97
N ASP A 27 -59.16 11.92 5.22
CA ASP A 27 -58.92 11.05 6.39
C ASP A 27 -59.97 9.93 6.55
N ASN A 28 -61.18 10.11 5.99
CA ASN A 28 -62.29 9.15 6.07
C ASN A 28 -62.59 8.43 4.74
N ASP A 29 -61.80 8.66 3.69
CA ASP A 29 -61.97 7.96 2.41
C ASP A 29 -61.43 6.52 2.52
N PRO A 30 -62.27 5.49 2.32
CA PRO A 30 -61.84 4.09 2.48
C PRO A 30 -60.71 3.69 1.51
N ASP A 31 -60.67 4.26 0.31
CA ASP A 31 -59.61 3.97 -0.67
C ASP A 31 -58.30 4.66 -0.27
N MET A 32 -58.37 5.90 0.20
CA MET A 32 -57.19 6.62 0.69
C MET A 32 -56.62 5.97 1.95
N LYS A 33 -57.48 5.49 2.84
CA LYS A 33 -57.08 4.75 4.03
C LYS A 33 -56.34 3.45 3.67
N TYR A 34 -56.83 2.71 2.68
CA TYR A 34 -56.15 1.50 2.19
C TYR A 34 -54.78 1.81 1.58
N VAL A 35 -54.67 2.86 0.77
CA VAL A 35 -53.37 3.27 0.17
C VAL A 35 -52.37 3.68 1.25
N LYS A 36 -52.82 4.46 2.25
CA LYS A 36 -52.00 4.88 3.40
C LYS A 36 -51.52 3.67 4.22
N GLU A 37 -52.41 2.76 4.59
CA GLU A 37 -52.03 1.55 5.33
C GLU A 37 -51.06 0.66 4.56
N ASN A 38 -51.22 0.56 3.23
CA ASN A 38 -50.33 -0.24 2.39
C ASN A 38 -48.95 0.41 2.21
N PHE A 39 -48.92 1.74 2.10
CA PHE A 39 -47.67 2.52 2.07
C PHE A 39 -46.95 2.43 3.42
N ASP A 40 -47.66 2.58 4.53
CA ASP A 40 -47.11 2.45 5.88
C ASP A 40 -46.54 1.05 6.10
N ARG A 41 -47.26 0.00 5.68
CA ARG A 41 -46.79 -1.39 5.76
C ARG A 41 -45.52 -1.63 4.94
N GLN A 42 -45.48 -1.16 3.68
CA GLN A 42 -44.29 -1.29 2.83
C GLN A 42 -43.10 -0.47 3.34
N THR A 43 -43.38 0.70 3.90
CA THR A 43 -42.40 1.60 4.46
C THR A 43 -41.80 1.01 5.74
N SER A 44 -42.64 0.43 6.60
CA SER A 44 -42.21 -0.27 7.82
C SER A 44 -41.29 -1.45 7.51
N GLN A 45 -41.63 -2.27 6.50
CA GLN A 45 -40.77 -3.38 6.07
C GLN A 45 -39.41 -2.91 5.54
N ARG A 46 -39.40 -1.84 4.74
CA ARG A 46 -38.14 -1.25 4.23
C ARG A 46 -37.28 -0.67 5.35
N PHE A 47 -37.89 -0.10 6.39
CA PHE A 47 -37.18 0.37 7.56
C PHE A 47 -36.52 -0.78 8.34
N GLU A 48 -37.25 -1.87 8.58
CA GLU A 48 -36.68 -3.07 9.22
C GLU A 48 -35.51 -3.66 8.41
N GLU A 49 -35.67 -3.84 7.10
CA GLU A 49 -34.59 -4.34 6.22
C GLU A 49 -33.39 -3.38 6.14
N TYR A 50 -33.62 -2.07 6.25
CA TYR A 50 -32.55 -1.08 6.29
C TYR A 50 -31.81 -1.14 7.63
N GLU A 51 -32.52 -1.24 8.76
CA GLU A 51 -31.92 -1.39 10.08
C GLU A 51 -31.09 -2.66 10.19
N GLU A 52 -31.60 -3.80 9.72
CA GLU A 52 -30.85 -5.07 9.73
C GLU A 52 -29.56 -4.98 8.90
N ARG A 53 -29.62 -4.39 7.71
CA ARG A 53 -28.43 -4.15 6.88
C ARG A 53 -27.45 -3.20 7.57
N MET A 54 -27.96 -2.16 8.22
CA MET A 54 -27.14 -1.17 8.92
C MET A 54 -26.43 -1.80 10.12
N ILE A 55 -27.13 -2.62 10.90
CA ILE A 55 -26.56 -3.38 12.04
C ILE A 55 -25.50 -4.36 11.55
N LYS A 56 -25.77 -5.14 10.51
CA LYS A 56 -24.82 -6.11 9.94
C LYS A 56 -23.55 -5.45 9.41
N ASN A 57 -23.70 -4.33 8.70
CA ASN A 57 -22.55 -3.57 8.19
C ASN A 57 -21.75 -2.95 9.34
N ARG A 58 -22.42 -2.46 10.39
CA ARG A 58 -21.76 -1.92 11.59
C ARG A 58 -20.97 -3.00 12.34
N GLN A 59 -21.50 -4.21 12.48
CA GLN A 59 -20.77 -5.36 13.05
C GLN A 59 -19.52 -5.71 12.24
N LYS A 60 -19.63 -5.83 10.92
CA LYS A 60 -18.48 -6.09 10.04
C LYS A 60 -17.38 -5.05 10.16
N CYS A 61 -17.74 -3.77 10.19
CA CYS A 61 -16.77 -2.68 10.37
C CYS A 61 -16.10 -2.76 11.76
N LYS A 62 -16.85 -3.13 12.80
CA LYS A 62 -16.31 -3.28 14.16
C LYS A 62 -15.32 -4.44 14.24
N GLU A 63 -15.64 -5.59 13.66
CA GLU A 63 -14.73 -6.76 13.59
C GLU A 63 -13.45 -6.46 12.80
N GLN A 64 -13.58 -5.77 11.66
CA GLN A 64 -12.43 -5.36 10.86
C GLN A 64 -11.55 -4.37 11.63
N CYS A 65 -12.13 -3.38 12.30
CA CYS A 65 -11.41 -2.43 13.14
C CYS A 65 -10.69 -3.13 14.30
N GLU A 66 -11.34 -4.07 15.00
CA GLU A 66 -10.70 -4.86 16.07
C GLU A 66 -9.54 -5.70 15.55
N LYS A 67 -9.66 -6.27 14.34
CA LYS A 67 -8.57 -7.01 13.68
C LYS A 67 -7.40 -6.10 13.33
N ASP A 68 -7.67 -4.94 12.76
CA ASP A 68 -6.66 -3.95 12.38
C ASP A 68 -5.95 -3.38 13.62
N ILE A 69 -6.69 -3.10 14.70
CA ILE A 69 -6.12 -2.69 16.01
C ILE A 69 -5.21 -3.78 16.58
N LYS A 70 -5.65 -5.06 16.59
CA LYS A 70 -4.81 -6.18 17.04
C LYS A 70 -3.53 -6.30 16.21
N GLN A 71 -3.62 -6.09 14.90
CA GLN A 71 -2.46 -6.11 14.02
C GLN A 71 -1.50 -4.94 14.28
N ILE A 72 -2.03 -3.73 14.50
CA ILE A 72 -1.23 -2.53 14.85
C ILE A 72 -0.54 -2.74 16.19
N ILE A 73 -1.22 -3.24 17.22
CA ILE A 73 -0.63 -3.51 18.53
C ILE A 73 0.47 -4.59 18.44
N LEU A 74 0.24 -5.66 17.68
CA LEU A 74 1.26 -6.70 17.47
C LEU A 74 2.48 -6.14 16.73
N LYS A 75 2.26 -5.29 15.73
CA LYS A 75 3.32 -4.62 14.98
C LYS A 75 4.11 -3.65 15.87
N ASP A 76 3.43 -2.78 16.60
CA ASP A 76 4.03 -1.85 17.57
C ASP A 76 4.81 -2.59 18.66
N LYS A 77 4.32 -3.73 19.15
CA LYS A 77 5.04 -4.57 20.13
C LYS A 77 6.31 -5.17 19.55
N ILE A 78 6.29 -5.59 18.28
CA ILE A 78 7.48 -6.09 17.57
C ILE A 78 8.46 -4.93 17.37
N ASP A 79 8.00 -3.79 16.86
CA ASP A 79 8.81 -2.61 16.58
C ASP A 79 9.44 -2.06 17.88
N LYS A 80 8.68 -1.98 18.97
CA LYS A 80 9.18 -1.58 20.30
C LYS A 80 10.18 -2.58 20.87
N SER A 81 9.98 -3.88 20.64
CA SER A 81 10.96 -4.90 21.03
C SER A 81 12.22 -4.89 20.16
N LEU A 82 12.14 -4.36 18.94
CA LEU A 82 13.26 -4.13 18.04
C LEU A 82 14.02 -2.87 18.46
N GLU A 83 13.34 -1.77 18.74
CA GLU A 83 13.95 -0.54 19.26
C GLU A 83 14.68 -0.79 20.58
N GLU A 84 14.04 -1.46 21.56
CA GLU A 84 14.67 -1.74 22.85
C GLU A 84 15.90 -2.67 22.72
N LYS A 85 15.91 -3.55 21.70
CA LYS A 85 17.05 -4.45 21.40
C LYS A 85 18.14 -3.76 20.58
N ILE A 86 17.78 -2.85 19.69
CA ILE A 86 18.71 -2.03 18.91
C ILE A 86 19.37 -1.00 19.83
N GLU A 87 18.64 -0.41 20.78
CA GLU A 87 19.18 0.52 21.77
C GLU A 87 20.12 -0.20 22.75
N LYS A 88 19.72 -1.38 23.29
CA LYS A 88 20.64 -2.23 24.08
C LYS A 88 21.83 -2.76 23.28
N GLY A 89 21.64 -3.02 21.99
CA GLY A 89 22.67 -3.45 21.05
C GLY A 89 23.67 -2.33 20.74
N CYS A 90 23.18 -1.10 20.53
CA CYS A 90 23.97 0.10 20.26
C CYS A 90 24.70 0.57 21.52
N LEU A 91 24.10 0.50 22.71
CA LEU A 91 24.79 0.73 23.99
C LEU A 91 25.91 -0.30 24.24
N ARG A 92 25.74 -1.56 23.79
CA ARG A 92 26.79 -2.59 23.85
C ARG A 92 27.86 -2.42 22.77
N CYS A 93 27.51 -1.87 21.61
CA CYS A 93 28.45 -1.61 20.51
C CYS A 93 29.29 -0.34 20.76
N GLY A 94 28.76 0.65 21.48
CA GLY A 94 29.46 1.87 21.89
C GLY A 94 30.38 1.73 23.11
N CYS A 95 30.24 0.69 23.94
CA CYS A 95 31.04 0.46 25.16
C CYS A 95 32.01 -0.73 25.08
N GLY A 96 32.38 -1.20 23.88
CA GLY A 96 33.24 -2.38 23.68
C GLY A 96 34.69 -2.11 23.25
N LEU A 97 35.06 -0.88 22.90
CA LEU A 97 36.40 -0.56 22.36
C LEU A 97 37.51 -0.43 23.42
N GLY A 98 37.23 -0.82 24.67
CA GLY A 98 38.17 -0.69 25.80
C GLY A 98 38.16 -1.85 26.78
N GLY A 99 38.05 -3.11 26.32
CA GLY A 99 38.03 -4.27 27.21
C GLY A 99 38.49 -5.56 26.53
N VAL A 100 39.79 -5.80 26.59
CA VAL A 100 40.46 -7.04 26.17
C VAL A 100 39.92 -8.24 26.97
N ALA A 101 39.68 -9.37 26.27
CA ALA A 101 39.74 -10.77 26.76
C ALA A 101 38.49 -11.63 27.02
N ALA A 102 37.23 -11.25 26.79
CA ALA A 102 36.13 -12.23 26.96
C ALA A 102 34.93 -12.02 26.02
N GLY A 103 34.77 -12.87 25.01
CA GLY A 103 33.49 -12.90 24.28
C GLY A 103 33.42 -13.53 22.89
N VAL A 104 34.22 -14.53 22.52
CA VAL A 104 34.05 -15.22 21.22
C VAL A 104 32.85 -16.18 21.20
N GLY A 105 32.15 -16.41 22.33
CA GLY A 105 31.11 -17.45 22.41
C GLY A 105 29.64 -17.01 22.34
N ILE A 106 29.29 -15.76 22.65
CA ILE A 106 27.87 -15.42 22.99
C ILE A 106 27.29 -14.27 22.14
N ILE A 107 28.12 -13.43 21.51
CA ILE A 107 27.63 -12.33 20.65
C ILE A 107 27.23 -12.82 19.24
N GLY A 108 27.77 -13.99 18.82
CA GLY A 108 27.57 -14.55 17.48
C GLY A 108 26.12 -14.72 17.04
N PRO A 109 25.21 -15.36 17.80
CA PRO A 109 23.86 -15.63 17.32
C PRO A 109 22.92 -14.40 17.35
N ALA A 110 23.08 -13.53 18.36
CA ALA A 110 22.19 -12.39 18.54
C ALA A 110 22.51 -11.23 17.59
N ALA A 111 23.80 -10.99 17.30
CA ALA A 111 24.21 -9.98 16.34
C ALA A 111 23.87 -10.38 14.90
N VAL A 112 24.06 -11.65 14.54
CA VAL A 112 23.70 -12.18 13.21
C VAL A 112 22.20 -12.07 12.95
N LYS A 113 21.36 -12.41 13.95
CA LYS A 113 19.90 -12.33 13.80
C LYS A 113 19.39 -10.90 13.67
N GLY A 114 20.08 -9.91 14.25
CA GLY A 114 19.77 -8.49 14.05
C GLY A 114 20.13 -8.02 12.64
N LEU A 115 21.29 -8.44 12.12
CA LEU A 115 21.76 -8.10 10.78
C LEU A 115 20.89 -8.73 9.68
N GLU A 116 20.47 -9.98 9.84
CA GLU A 116 19.54 -10.65 8.92
C GLU A 116 18.20 -9.89 8.80
N ASN A 117 17.64 -9.45 9.93
CA ASN A 117 16.38 -8.69 9.92
C ASN A 117 16.54 -7.32 9.25
N ALA A 118 17.67 -6.65 9.43
CA ALA A 118 17.98 -5.39 8.76
C ALA A 118 18.19 -5.56 7.25
N ALA A 119 18.88 -6.63 6.84
CA ALA A 119 19.09 -6.98 5.44
C ALA A 119 17.76 -7.30 4.74
N LEU A 120 16.86 -8.04 5.39
CA LEU A 120 15.54 -8.36 4.86
C LEU A 120 14.68 -7.09 4.70
N LEU A 121 14.77 -6.15 5.65
CA LEU A 121 14.06 -4.88 5.57
C LEU A 121 14.60 -4.00 4.43
N ALA A 122 15.92 -3.93 4.26
CA ALA A 122 16.56 -3.21 3.16
C ALA A 122 16.18 -3.81 1.80
N ALA A 123 16.16 -5.14 1.69
CA ALA A 123 15.71 -5.84 0.48
C ALA A 123 14.25 -5.56 0.15
N SER A 124 13.36 -5.55 1.16
CA SER A 124 11.95 -5.22 0.97
C SER A 124 11.75 -3.78 0.50
N GLN A 125 12.47 -2.82 1.10
CA GLN A 125 12.40 -1.42 0.69
C GLN A 125 12.89 -1.21 -0.74
N MET A 126 14.01 -1.85 -1.11
CA MET A 126 14.51 -1.82 -2.48
C MET A 126 13.52 -2.43 -3.46
N GLY A 127 12.89 -3.56 -3.11
CA GLY A 127 11.84 -4.18 -3.91
C GLY A 127 10.65 -3.24 -4.13
N ILE A 128 10.21 -2.53 -3.10
CA ILE A 128 9.14 -1.52 -3.19
C ILE A 128 9.54 -0.37 -4.15
N ASP A 129 10.74 0.18 -4.00
CA ASP A 129 11.20 1.32 -4.80
C ASP A 129 11.32 0.92 -6.28
N VAL A 130 11.88 -0.26 -6.57
CA VAL A 130 11.97 -0.83 -7.92
C VAL A 130 10.58 -1.11 -8.49
N GLY A 131 9.68 -1.69 -7.69
CA GLY A 131 8.31 -2.00 -8.10
C GLY A 131 7.50 -0.75 -8.44
N ILE A 132 7.56 0.29 -7.61
CA ILE A 132 6.90 1.57 -7.86
C ILE A 132 7.45 2.20 -9.14
N LYS A 133 8.77 2.24 -9.30
CA LYS A 133 9.40 2.78 -10.51
C LYS A 133 8.93 2.02 -11.76
N ALA A 134 8.97 0.69 -11.74
CA ALA A 134 8.53 -0.15 -12.85
C ALA A 134 7.05 0.04 -13.19
N ALA A 135 6.19 0.25 -12.18
CA ALA A 135 4.77 0.54 -12.41
C ALA A 135 4.57 1.92 -13.07
N ILE A 136 5.28 2.95 -12.60
CA ILE A 136 5.19 4.31 -13.15
C ILE A 136 5.71 4.34 -14.59
N ASP A 137 6.89 3.77 -14.83
CA ASP A 137 7.51 3.72 -16.16
C ASP A 137 6.63 2.89 -17.12
N GLY A 138 6.11 1.75 -16.66
CA GLY A 138 5.21 0.90 -17.44
C GLY A 138 3.90 1.61 -17.80
N LEU A 139 3.28 2.32 -16.86
CA LEU A 139 2.06 3.09 -17.09
C LEU A 139 2.31 4.25 -18.05
N GLY A 140 3.42 4.97 -17.90
CA GLY A 140 3.81 6.05 -18.80
C GLY A 140 3.94 5.60 -20.25
N ASN A 141 4.41 4.37 -20.48
CA ASN A 141 4.56 3.79 -21.81
C ASN A 141 3.25 3.33 -22.46
N ILE A 142 2.13 3.29 -21.74
CA ILE A 142 0.82 2.93 -22.30
C ILE A 142 0.35 4.03 -23.24
N ALA A 143 0.57 3.85 -24.55
CA ALA A 143 0.15 4.80 -25.58
C ALA A 143 0.52 6.26 -25.31
N GLY A 144 1.71 6.50 -24.74
CA GLY A 144 2.20 7.85 -24.45
C GLY A 144 1.50 8.52 -23.26
N LEU A 145 1.01 7.76 -22.28
CA LEU A 145 0.47 8.29 -21.02
C LEU A 145 1.48 9.16 -20.26
N SER A 146 2.77 9.02 -20.53
CA SER A 146 3.84 9.90 -20.07
C SER A 146 3.62 11.36 -20.46
N ASP A 147 3.02 11.62 -21.63
CA ASP A 147 2.78 12.97 -22.15
C ASP A 147 1.61 13.66 -21.43
N PHE A 148 0.82 12.89 -20.67
CA PHE A 148 -0.14 13.36 -19.69
C PHE A 148 0.60 13.90 -18.45
N SER A 149 1.34 14.98 -18.67
CA SER A 149 2.09 15.81 -17.73
C SER A 149 1.29 16.32 -16.51
N LEU A 150 -0.02 16.07 -16.45
CA LEU A 150 -0.91 16.37 -15.33
C LEU A 150 -0.95 15.26 -14.25
N ILE A 151 -0.40 14.07 -14.52
CA ILE A 151 -0.50 12.95 -13.58
C ILE A 151 0.70 12.98 -12.61
N LYS A 152 0.43 13.38 -11.36
CA LYS A 152 1.34 13.10 -10.24
C LYS A 152 1.29 11.62 -9.88
N TRP A 153 1.91 10.78 -10.71
CA TRP A 153 1.99 9.33 -10.52
C TRP A 153 2.49 8.95 -9.12
N HIS A 154 3.44 9.73 -8.58
CA HIS A 154 4.01 9.55 -7.25
C HIS A 154 2.99 9.59 -6.09
N GLY A 155 1.80 10.16 -6.29
CA GLY A 155 0.72 10.15 -5.28
C GLY A 155 -0.30 9.03 -5.46
N MET A 156 -0.37 8.41 -6.63
CA MET A 156 -1.36 7.38 -6.96
C MET A 156 -0.76 5.97 -6.89
N VAL A 157 0.50 5.82 -7.28
CA VAL A 157 1.25 4.56 -7.18
C VAL A 157 2.01 4.57 -5.86
N THR A 158 1.60 3.70 -4.94
CA THR A 158 2.12 3.62 -3.57
C THR A 158 2.71 2.23 -3.29
N PRO A 159 3.47 2.06 -2.19
CA PRO A 159 4.02 0.75 -1.80
C PRO A 159 3.01 -0.38 -1.70
N THR A 160 1.72 -0.08 -1.49
CA THR A 160 0.66 -1.07 -1.31
C THR A 160 -0.22 -1.28 -2.55
N THR A 161 0.03 -0.53 -3.63
CA THR A 161 -0.86 -0.48 -4.81
C THR A 161 -0.16 -0.79 -6.13
N TYR A 162 1.15 -0.58 -6.26
CA TYR A 162 1.90 -0.72 -7.52
C TYR A 162 1.80 -2.12 -8.17
N TYR A 163 1.60 -3.17 -7.39
CA TYR A 163 1.51 -4.56 -7.85
C TYR A 163 0.06 -5.06 -7.99
N LYS A 164 -0.93 -4.20 -7.73
CA LYS A 164 -2.35 -4.58 -7.74
C LYS A 164 -3.02 -4.15 -9.05
N PRO A 165 -3.41 -5.08 -9.93
CA PRO A 165 -4.01 -4.77 -11.22
C PRO A 165 -5.20 -3.82 -11.13
N MET A 166 -6.12 -4.07 -10.19
CA MET A 166 -7.35 -3.26 -10.06
C MET A 166 -7.06 -1.79 -9.71
N ASN A 167 -6.02 -1.51 -8.94
CA ASN A 167 -5.65 -0.13 -8.62
C ASN A 167 -5.08 0.58 -9.84
N LEU A 168 -4.17 -0.07 -10.57
CA LEU A 168 -3.60 0.53 -11.79
C LEU A 168 -4.66 0.70 -12.88
N ILE A 169 -5.54 -0.29 -13.07
CA ILE A 169 -6.69 -0.19 -13.99
C ILE A 169 -7.55 1.02 -13.64
N SER A 170 -7.88 1.23 -12.37
CA SER A 170 -8.71 2.36 -11.93
C SER A 170 -8.07 3.71 -12.28
N ILE A 171 -6.75 3.83 -12.08
CA ILE A 171 -6.01 5.04 -12.44
C ILE A 171 -6.12 5.31 -13.94
N VAL A 172 -5.81 4.32 -14.79
CA VAL A 172 -5.82 4.54 -16.24
C VAL A 172 -7.23 4.67 -16.80
N SER A 173 -8.22 3.99 -16.22
CA SER A 173 -9.63 4.14 -16.60
C SER A 173 -10.13 5.55 -16.35
N LYS A 174 -9.74 6.16 -15.22
CA LYS A 174 -10.08 7.56 -14.91
C LYS A 174 -9.54 8.51 -15.97
N GLU A 175 -8.33 8.27 -16.47
CA GLU A 175 -7.73 9.07 -17.54
C GLU A 175 -8.39 8.80 -18.90
N TYR A 176 -8.74 7.54 -19.19
CA TYR A 176 -9.50 7.18 -20.39
C TYR A 176 -10.81 7.97 -20.49
N TYR A 177 -11.60 8.03 -19.41
CA TYR A 177 -12.87 8.75 -19.44
C TYR A 177 -12.71 10.25 -19.70
N LYS A 178 -11.62 10.88 -19.24
CA LYS A 178 -11.35 12.28 -19.59
C LYS A 178 -11.18 12.48 -21.10
N CYS A 179 -10.59 11.52 -21.81
CA CYS A 179 -10.43 11.60 -23.27
C CYS A 179 -11.75 11.49 -24.05
N THR A 180 -12.79 10.93 -23.43
CA THR A 180 -14.09 10.63 -24.04
C THR A 180 -15.15 11.68 -23.73
N GLU A 181 -14.87 12.63 -22.82
CA GLU A 181 -15.81 13.69 -22.44
C GLU A 181 -16.11 14.64 -23.63
N PRO A 182 -17.40 14.90 -23.95
CA PRO A 182 -17.77 15.80 -25.04
C PRO A 182 -17.40 17.24 -24.70
N GLY A 183 -16.60 17.88 -25.57
CA GLY A 183 -16.11 19.26 -25.39
C GLY A 183 -14.66 19.35 -24.89
N ASN A 184 -13.99 18.21 -24.66
CA ASN A 184 -12.59 18.21 -24.27
C ASN A 184 -11.66 18.48 -25.47
N THR A 185 -10.72 19.42 -25.30
CA THR A 185 -9.70 19.80 -26.30
C THR A 185 -8.34 19.15 -26.02
N ILE A 186 -8.25 18.26 -25.02
CA ILE A 186 -7.02 17.53 -24.70
C ILE A 186 -6.65 16.59 -25.85
N ASP A 187 -5.67 17.02 -26.63
CA ASP A 187 -5.08 16.28 -27.75
C ASP A 187 -3.76 15.63 -27.32
N THR A 188 -3.86 14.62 -26.45
CA THR A 188 -2.69 13.84 -26.04
C THR A 188 -2.57 12.58 -26.89
N LEU A 189 -1.34 12.07 -27.00
CA LEU A 189 -1.03 10.83 -27.71
C LEU A 189 -1.90 9.66 -27.21
N PHE A 190 -2.15 9.62 -25.89
CA PHE A 190 -3.04 8.65 -25.27
C PHE A 190 -4.49 8.78 -25.76
N CYS A 191 -5.06 9.99 -25.74
CA CYS A 191 -6.44 10.19 -26.21
C CYS A 191 -6.60 9.92 -27.72
N GLN A 192 -5.58 10.20 -28.53
CA GLN A 192 -5.58 9.85 -29.95
C GLN A 192 -5.55 8.34 -30.17
N ALA A 193 -4.68 7.63 -29.44
CA ALA A 193 -4.56 6.19 -29.51
C ALA A 193 -5.85 5.48 -29.06
N THR A 194 -6.47 5.92 -27.97
CA THR A 194 -7.73 5.31 -27.48
C THR A 194 -8.89 5.52 -28.44
N LYS A 195 -9.02 6.72 -29.03
CA LYS A 195 -10.01 6.99 -30.08
C LYS A 195 -9.78 6.13 -31.33
N ALA A 196 -8.52 5.90 -31.72
CA ALA A 196 -8.18 5.02 -32.84
C ALA A 196 -8.56 3.55 -32.55
N TRP A 197 -8.35 3.08 -31.32
CA TRP A 197 -8.80 1.75 -30.89
C TRP A 197 -10.32 1.61 -30.88
N ASP A 198 -11.04 2.62 -30.39
CA ASP A 198 -12.52 2.62 -30.36
C ASP A 198 -13.13 2.70 -31.77
N ALA A 199 -12.46 3.36 -32.72
CA ALA A 199 -12.88 3.39 -34.12
C ALA A 199 -12.73 2.01 -34.81
N GLN A 200 -11.83 1.16 -34.30
CA GLN A 200 -11.66 -0.22 -34.74
C GLN A 200 -12.73 -1.08 -34.05
N ARG A 201 -13.84 -1.36 -34.75
CA ARG A 201 -15.09 -2.01 -34.27
C ARG A 201 -14.91 -3.34 -33.47
N SER A 202 -13.71 -3.90 -33.40
CA SER A 202 -13.35 -5.13 -32.69
C SER A 202 -12.66 -4.94 -31.33
N THR A 203 -12.25 -3.72 -30.94
CA THR A 203 -11.51 -3.47 -29.70
C THR A 203 -12.11 -2.31 -28.92
N LEU A 204 -12.50 -2.55 -27.67
CA LEU A 204 -12.87 -1.47 -26.75
C LEU A 204 -11.57 -0.86 -26.21
N GLY A 205 -11.33 0.43 -26.45
CA GLY A 205 -10.11 1.12 -26.05
C GLY A 205 -9.85 1.00 -24.55
N LEU A 206 -10.91 1.08 -23.74
CA LEU A 206 -10.83 0.86 -22.28
C LEU A 206 -10.35 -0.55 -21.92
N GLU A 207 -10.77 -1.59 -22.64
CA GLU A 207 -10.36 -2.97 -22.37
C GLU A 207 -8.87 -3.16 -22.67
N THR A 208 -8.40 -2.60 -23.79
CA THR A 208 -6.99 -2.65 -24.19
C THR A 208 -6.10 -1.99 -23.14
N VAL A 209 -6.49 -0.80 -22.71
CA VAL A 209 -5.78 -0.01 -21.69
C VAL A 209 -5.80 -0.71 -20.32
N SER A 210 -6.94 -1.29 -19.94
CA SER A 210 -7.07 -2.02 -18.68
C SER A 210 -6.19 -3.26 -18.65
N ARG A 211 -6.12 -4.01 -19.77
CA ARG A 211 -5.22 -5.15 -19.91
C ARG A 211 -3.77 -4.73 -19.78
N GLN A 212 -3.36 -3.67 -20.48
CA GLN A 212 -1.99 -3.15 -20.39
C GLN A 212 -1.65 -2.70 -18.96
N ALA A 213 -2.56 -2.01 -18.26
CA ALA A 213 -2.36 -1.62 -16.87
C ALA A 213 -2.22 -2.83 -15.92
N ALA A 214 -2.98 -3.91 -16.16
CA ALA A 214 -2.85 -5.15 -15.41
C ALA A 214 -1.51 -5.86 -15.66
N GLU A 215 -1.06 -5.89 -16.92
CA GLU A 215 0.26 -6.43 -17.29
C GLU A 215 1.39 -5.64 -16.63
N VAL A 216 1.29 -4.31 -16.59
CA VAL A 216 2.23 -3.44 -15.89
C VAL A 216 2.25 -3.74 -14.39
N ALA A 217 1.10 -3.91 -13.74
CA ALA A 217 1.06 -4.30 -12.32
C ALA A 217 1.76 -5.64 -12.07
N GLY A 218 1.54 -6.62 -12.95
CA GLY A 218 2.20 -7.91 -12.88
C GLY A 218 3.71 -7.82 -13.10
N ALA A 219 4.16 -7.01 -14.06
CA ALA A 219 5.57 -6.77 -14.33
C ALA A 219 6.26 -6.05 -13.16
N ALA A 220 5.60 -5.04 -12.59
CA ALA A 220 6.07 -4.29 -11.44
C ALA A 220 6.22 -5.18 -10.19
N GLY A 221 5.24 -6.06 -9.94
CA GLY A 221 5.33 -7.06 -8.86
C GLY A 221 6.49 -8.06 -9.07
N ARG A 222 6.74 -8.50 -10.31
CA ARG A 222 7.89 -9.35 -10.64
C ARG A 222 9.22 -8.62 -10.45
N ALA A 223 9.31 -7.36 -10.88
CA ALA A 223 10.51 -6.54 -10.73
C ALA A 223 10.84 -6.29 -9.25
N ALA A 224 9.83 -6.00 -8.43
CA ALA A 224 9.99 -5.86 -6.98
C ALA A 224 10.56 -7.11 -6.34
N LYS A 225 9.98 -8.28 -6.65
CA LYS A 225 10.45 -9.57 -6.12
C LYS A 225 11.87 -9.89 -6.56
N ALA A 226 12.19 -9.65 -7.83
CA ALA A 226 13.53 -9.88 -8.36
C ALA A 226 14.59 -8.98 -7.68
N ALA A 227 14.25 -7.72 -7.38
CA ALA A 227 15.13 -6.81 -6.66
C ALA A 227 15.33 -7.25 -5.19
N GLU A 228 14.27 -7.72 -4.53
CA GLU A 228 14.36 -8.28 -3.17
C GLU A 228 15.28 -9.52 -3.14
N GLU A 229 15.07 -10.47 -4.07
CA GLU A 229 15.89 -11.68 -4.18
C GLU A 229 17.35 -11.36 -4.50
N ALA A 230 17.62 -10.37 -5.37
CA ALA A 230 18.98 -9.92 -5.69
C ALA A 230 19.68 -9.31 -4.47
N GLN A 231 19.00 -8.44 -3.72
CA GLN A 231 19.58 -7.80 -2.54
C GLN A 231 19.88 -8.82 -1.43
N ILE A 232 19.01 -9.81 -1.21
CA ILE A 232 19.25 -10.91 -0.28
C ILE A 232 20.44 -11.77 -0.76
N GLY A 233 20.53 -12.03 -2.06
CA GLY A 233 21.64 -12.74 -2.70
C GLY A 233 22.99 -12.06 -2.44
N GLU A 234 23.08 -10.74 -2.63
CA GLU A 234 24.32 -9.98 -2.36
C GLU A 234 24.76 -10.09 -0.89
N VAL A 235 23.82 -9.95 0.05
CA VAL A 235 24.13 -10.06 1.49
C VAL A 235 24.62 -11.47 1.83
N THR A 236 24.07 -12.50 1.20
CA THR A 236 24.46 -13.90 1.40
C THR A 236 25.85 -14.21 0.81
N ILE A 237 26.17 -13.60 -0.34
CA ILE A 237 27.51 -13.71 -0.95
C ILE A 237 28.55 -12.99 -0.09
N ALA A 238 28.25 -11.77 0.38
CA ALA A 238 29.15 -11.02 1.24
C ALA A 238 29.43 -11.76 2.57
N SER A 239 28.39 -12.35 3.19
CA SER A 239 28.56 -13.10 4.43
C SER A 239 29.37 -14.38 4.24
N SER A 240 29.10 -15.18 3.21
CA SER A 240 29.86 -16.42 2.92
C SER A 240 31.35 -16.17 2.64
N ASN A 241 31.68 -15.08 1.95
CA ASN A 241 33.07 -14.66 1.75
C ASN A 241 33.76 -14.29 3.08
N ALA A 242 33.07 -13.59 3.98
CA ALA A 242 33.59 -13.26 5.30
C ALA A 242 33.80 -14.52 6.17
N TYR A 243 32.87 -15.46 6.16
CA TYR A 243 33.02 -16.75 6.86
C TYR A 243 34.20 -17.57 6.34
N SER A 244 34.42 -17.58 5.03
CA SER A 244 35.56 -18.26 4.41
C SER A 244 36.89 -17.67 4.90
N ALA A 245 37.00 -16.33 4.94
CA ALA A 245 38.19 -15.65 5.45
C ALA A 245 38.47 -15.97 6.94
N ILE A 246 37.42 -16.02 7.77
CA ILE A 246 37.55 -16.40 9.19
C ILE A 246 37.95 -17.88 9.32
N GLY A 247 37.38 -18.78 8.51
CA GLY A 247 37.69 -20.21 8.52
C GLY A 247 39.17 -20.51 8.23
N TYR A 248 39.77 -19.83 7.26
CA TYR A 248 41.21 -19.97 6.97
C TYR A 248 42.10 -19.49 8.12
N SER A 249 41.71 -18.41 8.81
CA SER A 249 42.44 -17.90 9.99
C SER A 249 42.41 -18.90 11.15
N VAL A 250 41.24 -19.49 11.44
CA VAL A 250 41.09 -20.51 12.50
C VAL A 250 41.86 -21.78 12.15
N LEU A 251 41.80 -22.24 10.91
CA LEU A 251 42.57 -23.40 10.44
C LEU A 251 44.07 -23.18 10.59
N ALA A 252 44.57 -21.99 10.24
CA ALA A 252 45.99 -21.65 10.40
C ALA A 252 46.44 -21.70 11.87
N ILE A 253 45.63 -21.17 12.79
CA ILE A 253 45.92 -21.23 14.24
C ILE A 253 45.97 -22.69 14.74
N LEU A 254 45.03 -23.54 14.31
CA LEU A 254 45.01 -24.96 14.67
C LEU A 254 46.26 -25.72 14.18
N ILE A 255 46.73 -25.42 12.96
CA ILE A 255 47.97 -26.00 12.42
C ILE A 255 49.19 -25.59 13.27
N ILE A 256 49.29 -24.32 13.65
CA ILE A 256 50.39 -23.83 14.50
C ILE A 256 50.37 -24.53 15.87
N LEU A 257 49.20 -24.64 16.50
CA LEU A 257 49.06 -25.34 17.78
C LEU A 257 49.44 -26.82 17.68
N LEU A 258 49.03 -27.52 16.61
CA LEU A 258 49.43 -28.91 16.36
C LEU A 258 50.96 -29.06 16.25
N ILE A 259 51.61 -28.18 15.50
CA ILE A 259 53.08 -28.17 15.36
C ILE A 259 53.74 -27.95 16.73
N MET A 260 53.25 -26.99 17.52
CA MET A 260 53.77 -26.74 18.87
C MET A 260 53.62 -27.96 19.79
N VAL A 261 52.49 -28.67 19.73
CA VAL A 261 52.26 -29.89 20.51
C VAL A 261 53.20 -31.01 20.07
N ILE A 262 53.41 -31.22 18.77
CA ILE A 262 54.33 -32.24 18.26
C ILE A 262 55.77 -31.94 18.72
N ILE A 263 56.23 -30.69 18.57
CA ILE A 263 57.55 -30.27 19.04
C ILE A 263 57.68 -30.47 20.56
N TYR A 264 56.66 -30.06 21.32
CA TYR A 264 56.62 -30.25 22.77
C TYR A 264 56.72 -31.72 23.17
N LEU A 265 55.97 -32.61 22.51
CA LEU A 265 56.00 -34.04 22.77
C LEU A 265 57.36 -34.65 22.44
N ILE A 266 58.01 -34.25 21.34
CA ILE A 266 59.36 -34.69 20.97
C ILE A 266 60.39 -34.22 22.02
N LEU A 267 60.31 -32.94 22.43
CA LEU A 267 61.21 -32.38 23.44
C LEU A 267 61.01 -33.04 24.82
N ARG A 268 59.76 -33.35 25.18
CA ARG A 268 59.42 -34.05 26.42
C ARG A 268 59.85 -35.51 26.40
N TYR A 269 59.74 -36.19 25.26
CA TYR A 269 60.20 -37.57 25.11
C TYR A 269 61.73 -37.69 25.13
N ARG A 270 62.44 -36.63 24.74
CA ARG A 270 63.90 -36.54 24.78
C ARG A 270 64.49 -36.19 26.16
N ARG A 271 63.68 -35.71 27.10
CA ARG A 271 64.07 -35.48 28.50
C ARG A 271 63.81 -36.73 29.34
#